data_AF-A0A850V2I2-F1
#
_entry.id   AF-A0A850V2I2-F1
#
_cell.length_a   1.000
_cell.length_b   1.000
_cell.length_c   1.000
_cell.angle_alpha   90.00
_cell.angle_beta   90.00
_cell.angle_gamma   90.00
#
_symmetry.space_group_name_H-M   'P 1'
#
loop_
_entity.id
_entity.type
_entity.pdbx_description
1 polymer ?
#
loop_
_entity_poly.entity_id
_entity_poly.type
_entity_poly.pdbx_seq_one_letter_code
_entity_poly.pdbx_strand_id
1 'polypeptide(L)' 'LVSDLSGLPVANASLLDEGTAAAEAMTFCKRLSKNKGSNAFFASKHCHPQTLDVLRTRAEPLGIEVVIGDER' A
#
# COMPACT_ATOMS: atom_id res chain seq x y z
N LEU A 1 2.14 17.89 12.98
CA LEU A 1 0.95 17.02 13.22
C LEU A 1 1.17 15.60 12.67
N VAL A 2 1.10 15.35 11.35
CA VAL A 2 1.17 13.96 10.79
C VAL A 2 2.52 13.29 11.07
N SER A 3 3.64 13.97 10.81
CA SER A 3 4.98 13.46 11.14
C SER A 3 5.14 13.20 12.65
N ASP A 4 4.64 14.11 13.49
CA ASP A 4 4.76 13.98 14.95
C ASP A 4 3.98 12.78 15.49
N LEU A 5 2.79 12.50 14.95
CA LEU A 5 1.94 11.39 15.38
C LEU A 5 2.40 10.03 14.84
N SER A 6 2.88 10.00 13.59
CA SER A 6 3.36 8.77 12.95
C SER A 6 4.80 8.41 13.29
N GLY A 7 5.57 9.37 13.82
CA GLY A 7 7.01 9.21 14.07
C GLY A 7 7.86 9.15 12.79
N LEU A 8 7.29 9.45 11.62
CA LEU A 8 8.01 9.45 10.34
C LEU A 8 8.62 10.82 10.03
N PRO A 9 9.79 10.85 9.33
CA PRO A 9 10.53 12.09 9.11
C PRO A 9 9.85 13.07 8.15
N VAL A 10 8.94 12.59 7.29
CA VAL A 10 8.26 13.40 6.28
C VAL A 10 6.82 12.94 6.10
N ALA A 11 5.94 13.90 5.89
CA ALA A 11 4.56 13.69 5.46
C ALA A 11 4.26 14.65 4.31
N ASN A 12 3.39 14.26 3.38
CA ASN A 12 2.90 15.16 2.34
C ASN A 12 1.76 16.05 2.88
N ALA A 13 1.15 16.87 2.01
CA ALA A 13 0.07 17.78 2.40
C ALA A 13 -1.29 17.07 2.57
N SER A 14 -1.57 16.02 1.79
CA SER A 14 -2.75 15.15 1.89
C SER A 14 -2.76 14.10 0.77
N LEU A 15 -3.70 13.15 0.85
CA LEU A 15 -4.18 12.30 -0.25
C LEU A 15 -5.72 12.28 -0.20
N LEU A 16 -6.36 11.57 -1.14
CA LEU A 16 -7.82 11.58 -1.30
C LEU A 16 -8.53 10.83 -0.16
N ASP A 17 -8.12 9.60 0.08
CA ASP A 17 -8.67 8.71 1.12
C ASP A 17 -7.64 7.65 1.55
N GLU A 18 -7.97 6.84 2.55
CA GLU A 18 -7.09 5.78 3.08
C GLU A 18 -6.72 4.73 2.03
N GLY A 19 -7.71 4.25 1.25
CA GLY A 19 -7.49 3.19 0.26
C GLY A 19 -6.55 3.63 -0.86
N THR A 20 -6.73 4.84 -1.36
CA THR A 20 -5.84 5.45 -2.34
C THR A 20 -4.46 5.75 -1.75
N ALA A 21 -4.38 6.17 -0.50
CA ALA A 21 -3.11 6.32 0.21
C ALA A 21 -2.34 5.00 0.34
N ALA A 22 -3.03 3.90 0.68
CA ALA A 22 -2.44 2.57 0.73
C ALA A 22 -1.94 2.10 -0.65
N ALA A 23 -2.69 2.38 -1.72
CA ALA A 23 -2.28 2.05 -3.09
C ALA A 23 -1.07 2.86 -3.59
N GLU A 24 -0.96 4.14 -3.22
CA GLU A 24 0.24 4.95 -3.46
C GLU A 24 1.44 4.39 -2.70
N ALA A 25 1.24 3.95 -1.44
CA ALA A 25 2.28 3.28 -0.66
C ALA A 25 2.75 1.96 -1.30
N MET A 26 1.81 1.13 -1.79
CA MET A 26 2.13 -0.09 -2.55
C MET A 26 3.01 0.23 -3.78
N THR A 27 2.62 1.24 -4.56
CA THR A 27 3.34 1.65 -5.76
C THR A 27 4.74 2.21 -5.42
N PHE A 28 4.84 3.00 -4.35
CA PHE A 28 6.10 3.51 -3.82
C PHE A 28 7.05 2.35 -3.43
N CYS A 29 6.56 1.36 -2.69
CA CYS A 29 7.30 0.17 -2.30
C CYS A 29 7.77 -0.63 -3.53
N LYS A 30 6.90 -0.85 -4.52
CA LYS A 30 7.26 -1.55 -5.77
C LYS A 30 8.40 -0.83 -6.51
N ARG A 31 8.34 0.50 -6.58
CA ARG A 31 9.38 1.31 -7.23
C ARG A 31 10.73 1.22 -6.52
N LEU A 32 10.72 1.27 -5.19
CA LEU A 32 11.93 1.18 -4.36
C LEU A 32 12.49 -0.23 -4.22
N SER A 33 11.68 -1.27 -4.46
CA SER A 33 12.12 -2.66 -4.36
C SER A 33 13.36 -2.93 -5.20
N LYS A 34 14.38 -3.53 -4.59
CA LYS A 34 15.60 -3.99 -5.26
C LYS A 34 15.36 -5.28 -6.04
N ASN A 35 14.44 -6.13 -5.57
CA ASN A 35 14.05 -7.35 -6.28
C ASN A 35 12.98 -7.02 -7.34
N LYS A 36 13.43 -6.82 -8.58
CA LYS A 36 12.54 -6.47 -9.70
C LYS A 36 11.63 -7.61 -10.13
N GLY A 37 11.99 -8.87 -9.84
CA GLY A 37 11.16 -10.05 -10.10
C GLY A 37 10.03 -10.26 -9.08
N SER A 38 10.09 -9.60 -7.92
CA SER A 38 9.02 -9.69 -6.91
C SER A 38 7.83 -8.83 -7.33
N ASN A 39 6.74 -9.49 -7.72
CA ASN A 39 5.48 -8.84 -8.08
C ASN A 39 4.40 -8.94 -7.00
N ALA A 40 4.65 -9.68 -5.92
CA ALA A 40 3.71 -9.78 -4.81
C ALA A 40 3.80 -8.56 -3.87
N PHE A 41 2.64 -8.09 -3.42
CA PHE A 41 2.45 -7.14 -2.34
C PHE A 41 1.53 -7.78 -1.30
N PHE A 42 2.02 -7.94 -0.07
CA PHE A 42 1.23 -8.53 1.00
C PHE A 42 0.34 -7.46 1.67
N ALA A 43 -0.92 -7.82 1.92
CA ALA A 43 -1.85 -7.03 2.71
C ALA A 43 -2.47 -7.90 3.81
N SER A 44 -2.55 -7.39 5.03
CA SER A 44 -3.23 -8.09 6.11
C SER A 44 -4.72 -8.24 5.80
N LYS A 45 -5.29 -9.41 6.10
CA LYS A 45 -6.73 -9.66 6.05
C LYS A 45 -7.53 -8.83 7.05
N HIS A 46 -6.87 -8.18 8.01
CA HIS A 46 -7.48 -7.31 9.02
C HIS A 46 -7.59 -5.84 8.57
N CYS A 47 -7.04 -5.47 7.41
CA CYS A 47 -7.31 -4.18 6.79
C CYS A 47 -8.80 -4.03 6.43
N HIS A 48 -9.26 -2.79 6.30
CA HIS A 48 -10.63 -2.51 5.90
C HIS A 48 -10.94 -3.08 4.51
N PRO A 49 -12.13 -3.68 4.28
CA PRO A 49 -12.46 -4.34 3.02
C PRO A 49 -12.36 -3.40 1.82
N GLN A 50 -12.81 -2.15 1.96
CA GLN A 50 -12.69 -1.15 0.91
C GLN A 50 -11.23 -0.78 0.59
N THR A 51 -10.33 -0.81 1.58
CA THR A 51 -8.90 -0.58 1.36
C THR A 51 -8.29 -1.72 0.56
N LEU A 52 -8.68 -2.97 0.85
CA LEU A 52 -8.25 -4.14 0.09
C LEU A 52 -8.77 -4.13 -1.36
N ASP A 53 -10.02 -3.70 -1.57
CA ASP A 53 -10.61 -3.59 -2.90
C ASP A 53 -9.92 -2.51 -3.76
N VAL A 54 -9.60 -1.35 -3.16
CA VAL A 54 -8.82 -0.30 -3.83
C VAL A 54 -7.41 -0.79 -4.17
N LEU A 55 -6.74 -1.49 -3.24
CA LEU A 55 -5.43 -2.09 -3.50
C LEU A 55 -5.47 -3.04 -4.70
N ARG A 56 -6.41 -3.99 -4.71
CA ARG A 56 -6.59 -4.94 -5.83
C ARG A 56 -6.82 -4.23 -7.16
N THR A 57 -7.75 -3.27 -7.18
CA THR A 57 -8.10 -2.50 -8.39
C THR A 57 -6.91 -1.71 -8.93
N ARG A 58 -6.09 -1.13 -8.04
CA ARG A 58 -4.89 -0.37 -8.44
C ARG A 58 -3.73 -1.28 -8.84
N ALA A 59 -3.65 -2.47 -8.28
CA ALA A 59 -2.59 -3.44 -8.54
C ALA A 59 -2.72 -4.14 -9.90
N GLU A 60 -3.96 -4.46 -10.32
CA GLU A 60 -4.27 -5.16 -11.56
C GLU A 60 -3.58 -4.57 -12.82
N PRO A 61 -3.73 -3.28 -13.15
CA PRO A 61 -3.08 -2.71 -14.34
C PRO A 61 -1.56 -2.63 -14.24
N LEU A 62 -0.99 -2.79 -13.05
CA LEU A 62 0.45 -2.77 -12.79
C LEU A 62 1.06 -4.18 -12.75
N GLY A 63 0.25 -5.24 -12.86
CA GLY A 63 0.70 -6.62 -12.73
C GLY A 63 1.25 -6.95 -11.33
N ILE A 64 0.77 -6.25 -10.29
CA ILE A 64 1.13 -6.52 -8.91
C ILE A 64 0.14 -7.54 -8.34
N GLU A 65 0.64 -8.62 -7.77
CA GLU A 65 -0.18 -9.63 -7.10
C GLU A 65 -0.42 -9.20 -5.64
N VAL A 66 -1.68 -8.89 -5.28
CA VAL A 66 -2.02 -8.56 -3.88
C VAL A 66 -2.34 -9.85 -3.12
N VAL A 67 -1.41 -10.27 -2.27
CA VAL A 67 -1.55 -11.46 -1.43
C VAL A 67 -2.18 -11.05 -0.11
N ILE A 68 -3.40 -11.54 0.16
CA ILE A 68 -4.10 -11.28 1.42
C ILE A 68 -3.95 -12.46 2.36
N GLY A 69 -3.48 -12.20 3.57
CA GLY A 69 -3.24 -13.24 4.57
C GLY A 69 -3.25 -12.73 6.00
N ASP A 70 -3.06 -13.65 6.95
CA ASP A 70 -2.79 -13.33 8.35
C ASP A 70 -1.31 -12.91 8.48
N GLU A 71 -1.05 -11.83 9.20
CA GLU A 71 0.31 -11.29 9.42
C GLU A 71 1.05 -11.94 10.59
N ARG A 72 0.43 -12.88 11.32
CA ARG A 72 1.03 -13.61 12.45
C ARG A 72 1.88 -14.80 12.04
#